data_AF-A0A4U7KUF0-F1
#
_entry.id   AF-A0A4U7KUF0-F1
#
_cell.length_a   1.000
_cell.length_b   1.000
_cell.length_c   1.000
_cell.angle_alpha   90.00
_cell.angle_beta   90.00
_cell.angle_gamma   90.00
#
_symmetry.space_group_name_H-M   'P 1'
#
loop_
_entity.id
_entity.type
_entity.pdbx_description
1 polymer ?
#
loop_
_entity_poly.entity_id
_entity_poly.type
_entity_poly.pdbx_seq_one_letter_code
_entity_poly.pdbx_strand_id
1 'polypeptide(L)'
;MLKLKCTSCHEEHSKLVGVTPSDEHEMTKGARGSANLVMSCSFCKKESSAKFEEPTTKEPLWRPINADEQGATWQTLCVLDFRGLEPVGFDPSGSWTCKGLESGTTFDSVEFDDGVEWMDYDEKAGDEVSIMELEHRWQRV
;
A
#
# COMPACT_ATOMS: atom_id res chain seq x y z
N MET A 1 -1.52 5.55 0.13
CA MET A 1 -2.90 5.81 0.59
C MET A 1 -3.91 4.99 -0.22
N LEU A 2 -5.14 4.77 0.25
CA LEU A 2 -6.15 3.93 -0.40
C LEU A 2 -7.35 4.73 -0.90
N LYS A 3 -7.87 4.38 -2.09
CA LYS A 3 -9.23 4.72 -2.53
C LYS A 3 -10.16 3.57 -2.13
N LEU A 4 -11.20 3.87 -1.36
CA LEU A 4 -12.05 2.86 -0.74
C LEU A 4 -13.51 3.06 -1.12
N LYS A 5 -14.24 1.95 -1.29
CA LYS A 5 -15.67 1.95 -1.58
C LYS A 5 -16.42 1.11 -0.57
N CYS A 6 -17.58 1.60 -0.12
CA CYS A 6 -18.42 0.89 0.82
C CYS A 6 -19.13 -0.28 0.12
N THR A 7 -19.00 -1.50 0.63
CA THR A 7 -19.63 -2.66 0.00
C THR A 7 -21.15 -2.73 0.24
N SER A 8 -21.68 -1.95 1.18
CA SER A 8 -23.12 -1.95 1.48
C SER A 8 -23.95 -0.96 0.67
N CYS A 9 -23.40 0.19 0.30
CA CYS A 9 -24.14 1.23 -0.43
C CYS A 9 -23.43 1.65 -1.72
N HIS A 10 -22.25 1.09 -1.99
CA HIS A 10 -21.43 1.33 -3.18
C HIS A 10 -20.90 2.77 -3.32
N GLU A 11 -21.01 3.59 -2.28
CA GLU A 11 -20.42 4.93 -2.24
C GLU A 11 -18.88 4.84 -2.11
N GLU A 12 -18.18 5.55 -2.98
CA GLU A 12 -16.74 5.76 -2.88
C GLU A 12 -16.43 6.85 -1.85
N HIS A 13 -15.43 6.61 -1.02
CA HIS A 13 -15.02 7.60 -0.04
C HIS A 13 -14.37 8.80 -0.74
N SER A 14 -14.90 10.00 -0.48
CA SER A 14 -14.44 11.26 -1.11
C SER A 14 -12.96 11.63 -0.90
N LYS A 15 -12.26 10.97 0.02
CA LYS A 15 -10.85 11.21 0.34
C LYS A 15 -10.06 9.92 0.32
N LEU A 16 -8.77 10.04 0.02
CA LEU A 16 -7.81 8.99 0.26
C LEU A 16 -7.73 8.66 1.76
N VAL A 17 -7.63 7.36 2.06
CA VAL A 17 -7.59 6.86 3.43
C VAL A 17 -6.25 6.17 3.68
N GLY A 18 -5.56 6.59 4.75
CA GLY A 18 -4.35 5.94 5.22
C GLY A 18 -4.70 4.75 6.12
N VAL A 19 -3.89 3.69 6.05
CA VAL A 19 -3.97 2.56 6.97
C VAL A 19 -2.55 2.30 7.45
N THR A 20 -2.30 2.46 8.75
CA THR A 20 -0.96 2.27 9.33
C THR A 20 -0.94 0.94 10.09
N PRO A 21 0.05 0.06 9.85
CA PRO A 21 0.12 -1.22 10.57
C PRO A 21 0.25 -1.11 12.10
N SER A 22 0.78 0.00 12.61
CA SER A 22 0.90 0.27 14.04
C SER A 22 -0.38 0.80 14.68
N ASP A 23 -1.35 1.23 13.89
CA ASP A 23 -2.60 1.75 14.42
C ASP A 23 -3.47 0.59 14.91
N GLU A 24 -4.12 0.78 16.05
CA GLU A 24 -5.04 -0.21 16.61
C GLU A 24 -6.30 0.49 17.12
N HIS A 25 -7.43 0.12 16.53
CA HIS A 25 -8.74 0.70 16.85
C HIS A 25 -9.73 -0.39 17.22
N GLU A 26 -10.48 -0.19 18.31
CA GLU A 26 -11.55 -1.09 18.72
C GLU A 26 -12.74 -1.01 17.75
N MET A 27 -13.28 -2.16 17.38
CA MET A 27 -14.51 -2.25 16.59
C MET A 27 -15.76 -2.12 17.49
N THR A 28 -16.91 -1.71 16.93
CA THR A 28 -18.13 -1.53 17.74
C THR A 28 -18.65 -2.85 18.32
N LYS A 29 -19.39 -2.71 19.44
CA LYS A 29 -19.95 -3.81 20.24
C LYS A 29 -20.77 -4.78 19.39
N GLY A 30 -20.16 -5.91 19.03
CA GLY A 30 -20.75 -6.97 18.21
C GLY A 30 -19.72 -7.59 17.26
N ALA A 31 -18.83 -6.76 16.72
CA ALA A 31 -17.59 -7.20 16.09
C ALA A 31 -16.51 -7.30 17.18
N ARG A 32 -16.05 -8.51 17.49
CA ARG A 32 -14.95 -8.69 18.45
C ARG A 32 -13.63 -8.44 17.73
N GLY A 33 -12.73 -7.68 18.35
CA GLY A 33 -11.34 -7.48 17.92
C GLY A 33 -10.99 -6.01 17.65
N SER A 34 -9.75 -5.81 17.23
CA SER A 34 -9.19 -4.54 16.78
C SER A 34 -8.79 -4.61 15.31
N ALA A 35 -8.66 -3.45 14.68
CA ALA A 35 -8.19 -3.33 13.30
C ALA A 35 -7.30 -2.09 13.14
N ASN A 36 -6.52 -2.04 12.05
CA ASN A 36 -5.65 -0.90 11.74
C ASN A 36 -6.42 0.30 11.20
N LEU A 37 -7.63 0.06 10.67
CA LEU A 37 -8.59 1.08 10.29
C LEU A 37 -9.97 0.64 10.78
N VAL A 38 -10.68 1.54 11.45
CA VAL A 38 -12.13 1.43 11.71
C VAL A 38 -12.76 2.74 11.27
N MET A 39 -13.74 2.67 10.37
CA MET A 39 -14.43 3.86 9.87
C MET A 39 -15.92 3.59 9.62
N SER A 40 -16.73 4.64 9.68
CA SER A 40 -18.14 4.58 9.31
C SER A 40 -18.37 5.21 7.94
N CYS A 41 -19.14 4.55 7.08
CA CYS A 41 -19.52 5.12 5.79
C CYS A 41 -20.27 6.45 5.97
N SER A 42 -19.81 7.52 5.33
CA SER A 42 -20.44 8.84 5.42
C SER A 42 -21.89 8.86 4.97
N PHE A 43 -22.29 7.96 4.07
CA PHE A 43 -23.64 7.83 3.54
C PHE A 43 -24.53 6.92 4.40
N CYS A 44 -24.26 5.60 4.41
CA CYS A 44 -25.14 4.62 5.06
C CYS A 44 -24.85 4.35 6.54
N LYS A 45 -23.81 4.99 7.10
CA LYS A 45 -23.37 4.88 8.50
C LYS A 45 -22.93 3.49 8.97
N LYS A 46 -22.86 2.50 8.07
CA LYS A 46 -22.30 1.19 8.43
C LYS A 46 -20.81 1.32 8.75
N GLU A 47 -20.41 0.66 9.82
CA GLU A 47 -19.01 0.50 10.20
C GLU A 47 -18.32 -0.46 9.25
N SER A 48 -17.04 -0.23 9.03
CA SER A 48 -16.16 -1.05 8.22
C SER A 48 -14.74 -0.99 8.77
N SER A 49 -13.93 -1.98 8.43
CA SER A 49 -12.56 -2.06 8.90
C SER A 49 -11.60 -2.62 7.86
N ALA A 50 -10.32 -2.32 8.05
CA ALA A 50 -9.21 -2.95 7.34
C ALA A 50 -8.12 -3.32 8.34
N LYS A 51 -7.55 -4.52 8.21
CA LYS A 51 -6.47 -5.01 9.08
C LYS A 51 -5.39 -5.63 8.22
N PHE A 52 -4.13 -5.30 8.46
CA PHE A 52 -3.01 -6.01 7.85
C PHE A 52 -2.99 -7.47 8.32
N GLU A 53 -2.58 -8.36 7.42
CA GLU A 53 -2.32 -9.75 7.80
C GLU A 53 -1.22 -9.82 8.87
N GLU A 54 -1.38 -10.72 9.84
CA GLU A 54 -0.42 -10.86 10.92
C GLU A 54 0.90 -11.42 10.37
N PRO A 55 2.03 -10.72 10.58
CA PRO A 55 3.29 -11.12 9.98
C PRO A 55 3.78 -12.46 10.54
N THR A 56 4.27 -13.32 9.66
CA THR A 56 4.99 -14.55 10.01
C THR A 56 6.44 -14.47 9.54
N THR A 57 7.28 -15.42 9.95
CA THR A 57 8.66 -15.51 9.44
C THR A 57 8.72 -15.70 7.93
N LYS A 58 7.68 -16.29 7.31
CA LYS A 58 7.61 -16.51 5.86
C LYS A 58 6.90 -15.37 5.12
N GLU A 59 6.00 -14.68 5.81
CA GLU A 59 5.14 -13.64 5.24
C GLU A 59 5.25 -12.39 6.11
N PRO A 60 6.25 -11.54 5.87
CA PRO A 60 6.36 -10.28 6.59
C PRO A 60 5.19 -9.36 6.23
N LEU A 61 4.93 -8.41 7.12
CA LEU A 61 3.84 -7.42 7.03
C LEU A 61 3.81 -6.68 5.70
N TRP A 62 4.99 -6.36 5.18
CA TRP A 62 5.21 -5.85 3.84
C TRP A 62 6.42 -6.56 3.24
N ARG A 63 6.45 -6.65 1.91
CA ARG A 63 7.49 -7.34 1.14
C ARG A 63 8.16 -6.33 0.22
N PRO A 64 9.50 -6.29 0.17
CA PRO A 64 10.18 -5.44 -0.80
C PRO A 64 9.83 -5.89 -2.22
N ILE A 65 9.67 -4.90 -3.11
CA ILE A 65 9.54 -5.14 -4.55
C ILE A 65 10.96 -5.14 -5.12
N ASN A 66 11.37 -6.27 -5.69
CA ASN A 66 12.71 -6.41 -6.25
C ASN A 66 12.66 -6.12 -7.74
N ALA A 67 13.62 -5.37 -8.25
CA ALA A 67 13.80 -5.27 -9.69
C ALA A 67 14.28 -6.61 -10.25
N ASP A 68 13.89 -6.91 -11.49
CA ASP A 68 14.26 -8.10 -12.22
C ASP A 68 14.94 -7.66 -13.53
N GLU A 69 16.08 -8.26 -13.85
CA GLU A 69 16.84 -7.98 -15.08
C GLU A 69 16.02 -8.26 -16.36
N GLN A 70 14.99 -9.10 -16.27
CA GLN A 70 14.08 -9.41 -17.38
C GLN A 70 12.89 -8.45 -17.50
N GLY A 71 12.78 -7.45 -16.62
CA GLY A 71 11.72 -6.44 -16.61
C GLY A 71 10.72 -6.59 -15.47
N ALA A 72 9.80 -5.63 -15.35
CA ALA A 72 8.86 -5.57 -14.24
C ALA A 72 7.91 -6.79 -14.20
N THR A 73 7.75 -7.37 -13.02
CA THR A 73 6.81 -8.45 -12.74
C THR A 73 5.90 -8.11 -11.57
N TRP A 74 4.67 -8.63 -11.58
CA TRP A 74 3.72 -8.43 -10.49
C TRP A 74 4.22 -9.09 -9.21
N GLN A 75 4.47 -8.29 -8.18
CA GLN A 75 4.89 -8.72 -6.85
C GLN A 75 3.90 -8.23 -5.80
N THR A 76 3.74 -9.01 -4.73
CA THR A 76 2.83 -8.63 -3.64
C THR A 76 3.54 -7.73 -2.65
N LEU A 77 3.08 -6.50 -2.48
CA LEU A 77 3.62 -5.56 -1.49
C LEU A 77 3.15 -5.86 -0.06
N CYS A 78 1.85 -6.09 0.13
CA CYS A 78 1.25 -6.39 1.44
C CYS A 78 -0.12 -7.07 1.25
N VAL A 79 -0.69 -7.58 2.34
CA VAL A 79 -2.03 -8.21 2.38
C VAL A 79 -2.84 -7.59 3.50
N LEU A 80 -4.11 -7.26 3.21
CA LEU A 80 -5.07 -6.70 4.16
C LEU A 80 -6.41 -7.45 4.10
N ASP A 81 -7.02 -7.72 5.26
CA ASP A 81 -8.41 -8.15 5.41
C ASP A 81 -9.32 -6.91 5.45
N PHE A 82 -10.24 -6.79 4.49
CA PHE A 82 -11.22 -5.72 4.43
C PHE A 82 -12.62 -6.23 4.80
N ARG A 83 -13.32 -5.52 5.68
CA ARG A 83 -14.70 -5.82 6.08
C ARG A 83 -15.59 -4.62 5.89
N GLY A 84 -16.60 -4.73 5.01
CA GLY A 84 -17.51 -3.63 4.69
C GLY A 84 -16.94 -2.59 3.71
N LEU A 85 -15.67 -2.75 3.31
CA LEU A 85 -14.97 -1.92 2.32
C LEU A 85 -14.36 -2.80 1.24
N GLU A 86 -14.23 -2.22 0.04
CA GLU A 86 -13.41 -2.75 -1.04
C GLU A 86 -12.38 -1.68 -1.45
N PRO A 87 -11.10 -2.04 -1.61
CA PRO A 87 -10.11 -1.12 -2.13
C PRO A 87 -10.23 -1.02 -3.66
N VAL A 88 -10.48 0.18 -4.16
CA VAL A 88 -10.70 0.46 -5.59
C VAL A 88 -9.53 1.19 -6.24
N GLY A 89 -8.54 1.58 -5.45
CA GLY A 89 -7.32 2.19 -5.94
C GLY A 89 -6.28 2.34 -4.84
N PHE A 90 -5.06 2.57 -5.27
CA PHE A 90 -3.92 2.87 -4.43
C PHE A 90 -3.32 4.18 -4.92
N ASP A 91 -2.75 4.92 -3.99
CA ASP A 91 -2.01 6.14 -4.29
C ASP A 91 -0.64 5.98 -3.62
N PRO A 92 0.46 5.90 -4.40
CA PRO A 92 1.79 5.69 -3.86
C PRO A 92 2.39 6.98 -3.27
N SER A 93 1.64 8.07 -3.12
CA SER A 93 2.11 9.30 -2.48
C SER A 93 2.77 9.02 -1.13
N GLY A 94 3.88 9.69 -0.87
CA GLY A 94 4.69 9.53 0.34
C GLY A 94 6.15 9.24 -0.02
N SER A 95 6.99 9.13 1.00
CA SER A 95 8.41 8.83 0.84
C SER A 95 8.65 7.33 0.88
N TRP A 96 9.27 6.80 -0.16
CA TRP A 96 9.70 5.41 -0.27
C TRP A 96 11.22 5.30 -0.12
N THR A 97 11.68 4.07 0.07
CA THR A 97 13.11 3.76 0.11
C THR A 97 13.41 2.64 -0.86
N CYS A 98 14.46 2.80 -1.66
CA CYS A 98 14.96 1.76 -2.56
C CYS A 98 16.50 1.64 -2.43
N LYS A 99 17.06 0.65 -3.14
CA LYS A 99 18.50 0.45 -3.21
C LYS A 99 18.93 0.24 -4.66
N GLY A 100 20.04 0.87 -5.05
CA GLY A 100 20.71 0.61 -6.31
C GLY A 100 21.12 -0.86 -6.41
N LEU A 101 20.82 -1.50 -7.55
CA LEU A 101 21.04 -2.93 -7.77
C LEU A 101 22.51 -3.33 -7.65
N GLU A 102 23.40 -2.54 -8.24
CA GLU A 102 24.83 -2.86 -8.31
C GLU A 102 25.61 -2.35 -7.08
N SER A 103 25.36 -1.09 -6.72
CA SER A 103 26.17 -0.38 -5.73
C SER A 103 25.69 -0.59 -4.29
N GLY A 104 24.41 -0.95 -4.10
CA GLY A 104 23.71 -0.96 -2.82
C GLY A 104 23.45 0.44 -2.23
N THR A 105 23.65 1.52 -2.98
CA THR A 105 23.33 2.89 -2.57
C THR A 105 21.87 2.95 -2.13
N THR A 106 21.61 3.55 -0.96
CA THR A 106 20.25 3.69 -0.44
C THR A 106 19.70 5.05 -0.84
N PHE A 107 18.51 5.05 -1.43
CA PHE A 107 17.72 6.24 -1.72
C PHE A 107 16.54 6.23 -0.75
N ASP A 108 16.49 7.18 0.19
CA ASP A 108 15.52 7.21 1.30
C ASP A 108 14.33 8.14 1.06
N SER A 109 14.39 8.93 0.00
CA SER A 109 13.45 9.98 -0.36
C SER A 109 12.89 9.78 -1.77
N VAL A 110 12.39 8.57 -2.04
CA VAL A 110 11.81 8.20 -3.33
C VAL A 110 10.35 8.65 -3.37
N GLU A 111 10.05 9.66 -4.17
CA GLU A 111 8.70 10.15 -4.43
C GLU A 111 8.40 10.02 -5.93
N PHE A 112 7.23 9.49 -6.26
CA PHE A 112 6.85 9.24 -7.66
C PHE A 112 6.21 10.48 -8.28
N ASP A 113 6.85 11.05 -9.29
CA ASP A 113 6.28 12.12 -10.12
C ASP A 113 5.08 11.58 -10.91
N ASP A 114 4.02 12.39 -10.95
CA ASP A 114 2.67 12.02 -11.42
C ASP A 114 2.15 10.68 -10.86
N GLY A 115 2.73 10.19 -9.76
CA GLY A 115 2.41 8.91 -9.13
C GLY A 115 2.91 7.67 -9.87
N VAL A 116 3.75 7.80 -10.90
CA VAL A 116 4.14 6.67 -11.76
C VAL A 116 5.64 6.52 -12.00
N GLU A 117 6.45 7.55 -11.81
CA GLU A 117 7.87 7.51 -12.16
C GLU A 117 8.78 8.19 -11.15
N TRP A 118 10.01 7.69 -11.04
CA TRP A 118 11.08 8.28 -10.25
C TRP A 118 12.40 8.04 -10.96
N MET A 119 13.26 9.05 -10.99
CA MET A 119 14.59 8.98 -11.59
C MET A 119 15.60 9.66 -10.66
N ASP A 120 16.80 9.11 -10.58
CA ASP A 120 17.92 9.68 -9.85
C ASP A 120 19.25 9.15 -10.45
N TYR A 121 20.37 9.52 -9.85
CA TYR A 121 21.70 9.09 -10.29
C TYR A 121 22.46 8.40 -9.16
N ASP A 122 22.95 7.20 -9.41
CA ASP A 122 23.76 6.46 -8.45
C ASP A 122 25.23 6.78 -8.65
N GLU A 123 25.73 7.78 -7.93
CA GLU A 123 27.13 8.23 -7.99
C GLU A 123 28.15 7.11 -7.75
N LYS A 124 27.78 6.07 -6.99
CA LYS A 124 28.69 4.96 -6.69
C LYS A 124 28.74 3.95 -7.85
N ALA A 125 27.65 3.78 -8.58
CA ALA A 125 27.63 2.99 -9.83
C ALA A 125 28.14 3.81 -11.03
N GLY A 126 28.00 5.13 -10.98
CA GLY A 126 28.26 6.02 -12.11
C GLY A 126 27.22 5.85 -13.22
N ASP A 127 25.96 5.59 -12.86
CA ASP A 127 24.87 5.33 -13.80
C ASP A 127 23.53 5.89 -13.30
N GLU A 128 22.60 6.10 -14.24
CA GLU A 128 21.23 6.53 -13.95
C GLU A 128 20.41 5.37 -13.36
N VAL A 129 19.54 5.69 -12.40
CA VAL A 129 18.61 4.73 -11.80
C VAL A 129 17.19 5.26 -11.90
N SER A 130 16.22 4.37 -12.11
CA SER A 130 14.82 4.77 -12.23
C SER A 130 13.86 3.67 -11.81
N ILE A 131 12.64 4.10 -11.48
CA ILE A 131 11.44 3.27 -11.38
C ILE A 131 10.42 3.94 -12.29
N MET A 132 9.98 3.23 -13.31
CA MET A 132 9.09 3.77 -14.35
C MET A 132 7.81 2.96 -14.42
N GLU A 133 6.74 3.58 -14.94
CA GLU A 133 5.46 2.91 -15.24
C GLU A 133 4.91 2.13 -14.03
N LEU A 134 4.94 2.74 -12.83
CA LEU A 134 4.46 2.08 -11.61
C LEU A 134 2.98 1.72 -11.76
N GLU A 135 2.70 0.42 -11.80
CA GLU A 135 1.35 -0.12 -11.77
C GLU A 135 1.04 -0.78 -10.43
N HIS A 136 -0.23 -0.74 -10.03
CA HIS A 136 -0.73 -1.40 -8.83
C HIS A 136 -2.06 -2.08 -9.10
N ARG A 137 -2.30 -3.21 -8.45
CA ARG A 137 -3.60 -3.89 -8.49
C ARG A 137 -3.93 -4.58 -7.18
N TRP A 138 -5.21 -4.65 -6.88
CA TRP A 138 -5.73 -5.50 -5.81
C TRP A 138 -6.04 -6.87 -6.39
N GLN A 139 -5.53 -7.92 -5.74
CA GLN A 139 -5.80 -9.30 -6.11
C GLN A 139 -6.40 -10.00 -4.90
N ARG A 140 -7.55 -10.66 -5.09
CA ARG A 140 -8.15 -11.49 -4.05
C ARG A 140 -7.27 -12.72 -3.83
N VAL A 141 -6.93 -12.97 -2.56
CA VAL A 141 -6.19 -14.14 -2.09
C VAL A 141 -7.18 -15.19 -1.58
#